data_AF-A0A564YPE7-F1
#
_entry.id   AF-A0A564YPE7-F1
#
_cell.length_a   1.000
_cell.length_b   1.000
_cell.length_c   1.000
_cell.angle_alpha   90.00
_cell.angle_beta   90.00
_cell.angle_gamma   90.00
#
_symmetry.space_group_name_H-M   'P 1'
#
loop_
_entity.id
_entity.type
_entity.pdbx_description
1 polymer ?
#
loop_
_entity_poly.entity_id
_entity_poly.type
_entity_poly.pdbx_seq_one_letter_code
_entity_poly.pdbx_strand_id
1 'polypeptide(L)'
;MYQYSLEWFINIFIHGISSAEKATVVTERIENVNAFITFSLYKNVCRSLFERHKLLFSFLLTIKILEEKKLINLEEWLYLLSGGSVRKQEILNPAPEWISDRMWGDLLTLDALPNFNGLPVFIKKNLNHFKAIFDSPEPHRLPLKEPWGERLDSFQRLLFLRCFRPDRVTNAMQDFVAHHLGQSFIEPQTTNLKEIFAESSSTTPIIFILSQGTDPASDLYKFAEEMNFG
;
A
#
# COMPACT_ATOMS: atom_id res chain seq x y z
N MET A 1 4.59 19.46 5.25
CA MET A 1 5.93 18.84 5.42
C MET A 1 6.37 18.12 4.15
N TYR A 2 5.50 17.36 3.49
CA TYR A 2 5.82 16.77 2.18
C TYR A 2 5.55 17.79 1.08
N GLN A 3 6.61 18.26 0.43
CA GLN A 3 6.55 19.19 -0.68
C GLN A 3 7.52 18.71 -1.74
N TYR A 4 7.02 18.55 -2.96
CA TYR A 4 7.79 18.12 -4.11
C TYR A 4 7.47 19.07 -5.25
N SER A 5 8.49 19.66 -5.87
CA SER A 5 8.28 20.52 -7.03
C SER A 5 8.06 19.66 -8.28
N LEU A 6 7.35 20.23 -9.26
CA LEU A 6 7.20 19.57 -10.56
C LEU A 6 8.55 19.35 -11.24
N GLU A 7 9.46 20.32 -11.12
CA GLU A 7 10.82 20.24 -11.65
C GLU A 7 11.60 19.06 -11.07
N TRP A 8 11.51 18.84 -9.75
CA TRP A 8 12.10 17.67 -9.09
C TRP A 8 11.57 16.36 -9.67
N PHE A 9 10.25 16.27 -9.88
CA PHE A 9 9.64 15.09 -10.50
C PHE A 9 10.12 14.88 -11.95
N ILE A 10 10.20 15.95 -12.75
CA ILE A 10 10.70 15.88 -14.14
C ILE A 10 12.14 15.36 -14.17
N ASN A 11 13.00 15.78 -13.24
CA ASN A 11 14.38 15.29 -13.16
C ASN A 11 14.44 13.79 -12.87
N ILE A 12 13.62 13.29 -11.92
CA ILE A 12 13.50 11.84 -11.66
C ILE A 12 13.02 11.10 -12.90
N PHE A 13 12.05 11.66 -13.61
CA PHE A 13 11.48 11.06 -14.81
C PHE A 13 12.52 10.95 -15.95
N ILE A 14 13.23 12.04 -16.25
CA ILE A 14 14.29 12.07 -17.28
C ILE A 14 15.42 11.10 -16.91
N HIS A 15 15.88 11.13 -15.65
CA HIS A 15 16.89 10.20 -15.15
C HIS A 15 16.42 8.74 -15.23
N GLY A 16 15.14 8.49 -14.97
CA GLY A 16 14.57 7.15 -15.08
C GLY A 16 14.55 6.63 -16.52
N ILE A 17 14.25 7.49 -17.50
CA ILE A 17 14.32 7.12 -18.92
C ILE A 17 15.75 6.78 -19.33
N SER A 18 16.75 7.56 -18.91
CA SER A 18 18.15 7.32 -19.30
C SER A 18 18.75 6.09 -18.62
N SER A 19 18.39 5.84 -17.36
CA SER A 19 19.01 4.81 -16.50
C SER A 19 18.32 3.45 -16.55
N ALA A 20 17.04 3.39 -16.94
CA ALA A 20 16.34 2.12 -17.10
C ALA A 20 17.06 1.19 -18.09
N GLU A 21 16.85 -0.12 -17.94
CA GLU A 21 17.44 -1.14 -18.80
C GLU A 21 16.97 -1.03 -20.26
N LYS A 22 17.93 -0.92 -21.19
CA LYS A 22 17.64 -0.75 -22.63
C LYS A 22 17.14 -2.07 -23.20
N ALA A 23 16.10 -1.99 -24.01
CA ALA A 23 15.55 -3.12 -24.75
C ALA A 23 15.40 -2.75 -26.23
N THR A 24 15.53 -3.74 -27.11
CA THR A 24 15.32 -3.56 -28.56
C THR A 24 13.85 -3.48 -28.90
N VAL A 25 12.99 -4.11 -28.09
CA VAL A 25 11.53 -4.10 -28.26
C VAL A 25 10.95 -2.92 -27.49
N VAL A 26 10.11 -2.12 -28.15
CA VAL A 26 9.53 -0.91 -27.57
C VAL A 26 8.67 -1.21 -26.34
N THR A 27 7.88 -2.29 -26.38
CA THR A 27 7.00 -2.67 -25.27
C THR A 27 7.79 -3.05 -24.01
N GLU A 28 8.82 -3.88 -24.17
CA GLU A 28 9.74 -4.26 -23.11
C GLU A 28 10.49 -3.03 -22.55
N ARG A 29 10.91 -2.12 -23.44
CA ARG A 29 11.54 -0.86 -23.02
C ARG A 29 10.60 -0.02 -22.15
N ILE A 30 9.32 0.06 -22.49
CA ILE A 30 8.32 0.79 -21.70
C ILE A 30 8.14 0.13 -20.32
N GLU A 31 8.09 -1.19 -20.25
CA GLU A 31 7.99 -1.92 -18.98
C GLU A 31 9.20 -1.67 -18.08
N ASN A 32 10.41 -1.75 -18.63
CA ASN A 32 11.65 -1.46 -17.90
C ASN A 32 11.69 -0.03 -17.37
N VAL A 33 11.28 0.95 -18.20
CA VAL A 33 11.21 2.37 -17.81
C VAL A 33 10.18 2.57 -16.70
N ASN A 34 8.98 2.00 -16.83
CA ASN A 34 7.94 2.10 -15.82
C ASN A 34 8.40 1.49 -14.49
N ALA A 35 8.95 0.28 -14.50
CA ALA A 35 9.46 -0.37 -13.30
C ALA A 35 10.53 0.48 -12.60
N PHE A 36 11.50 1.00 -13.36
CA PHE A 36 12.57 1.83 -12.81
C PHE A 36 12.04 3.14 -12.23
N ILE A 37 11.19 3.86 -12.96
CA ILE A 37 10.64 5.15 -12.51
C ILE A 37 9.75 4.95 -11.29
N THR A 38 8.89 3.94 -11.27
CA THR A 38 8.01 3.66 -10.13
C THR A 38 8.82 3.39 -8.87
N PHE A 39 9.87 2.55 -8.95
CA PHE A 39 10.71 2.27 -7.79
C PHE A 39 11.59 3.47 -7.39
N SER A 40 12.14 4.20 -8.36
CA SER A 40 12.94 5.40 -8.10
C SER A 40 12.11 6.49 -7.41
N LEU A 41 10.89 6.73 -7.88
CA LEU A 41 9.96 7.66 -7.25
C LEU A 41 9.61 7.20 -5.83
N TYR A 42 9.31 5.91 -5.65
CA TYR A 42 9.04 5.36 -4.33
C TYR A 42 10.20 5.61 -3.35
N LYS A 43 11.43 5.22 -3.74
CA LYS A 43 12.64 5.38 -2.92
C LYS A 43 12.87 6.85 -2.57
N ASN A 44 12.75 7.74 -3.55
CA ASN A 44 12.97 9.18 -3.36
C ASN A 44 11.95 9.82 -2.42
N VAL A 45 10.66 9.51 -2.58
CA VAL A 45 9.62 10.02 -1.66
C VAL A 45 9.79 9.42 -0.27
N CYS A 46 10.13 8.13 -0.15
CA CYS A 46 10.33 7.49 1.15
C CYS A 46 11.51 8.06 1.95
N ARG A 47 12.51 8.70 1.32
CA ARG A 47 13.60 9.41 2.01
C ARG A 47 13.09 10.60 2.84
N SER A 48 12.00 11.24 2.43
CA SER A 48 11.40 12.42 3.11
C SER A 48 10.14 12.11 3.92
N LEU A 49 9.59 10.89 3.81
CA LEU A 49 8.43 10.47 4.59
C LEU A 49 8.82 9.97 5.99
N PHE A 50 8.01 10.33 6.98
CA PHE A 50 8.05 9.63 8.26
C PHE A 50 7.69 8.15 8.08
N GLU A 51 8.31 7.28 8.90
CA GLU A 51 8.14 5.82 8.84
C GLU A 51 6.67 5.40 8.81
N ARG A 52 5.86 5.99 9.69
CA ARG A 52 4.41 5.70 9.80
C ARG A 52 3.60 5.96 8.52
N HIS A 53 4.12 6.71 7.55
CA HIS A 53 3.41 7.05 6.31
C HIS A 53 3.94 6.32 5.08
N LYS A 54 5.08 5.60 5.18
CA LYS A 54 5.69 4.92 4.03
C LYS A 54 4.78 3.84 3.45
N LEU A 55 4.18 3.02 4.30
CA LEU A 55 3.23 1.98 3.86
C LEU A 55 2.00 2.59 3.19
N LEU A 56 1.43 3.67 3.76
CA LEU A 56 0.28 4.35 3.17
C LEU A 56 0.62 4.88 1.77
N PHE A 57 1.78 5.52 1.61
CA PHE A 57 2.23 5.99 0.31
C PHE A 57 2.42 4.84 -0.69
N SER A 58 3.06 3.75 -0.27
CA SER A 58 3.25 2.56 -1.11
C SER A 58 1.92 1.95 -1.56
N PHE A 59 0.96 1.88 -0.64
CA PHE A 59 -0.39 1.43 -0.94
C PHE A 59 -1.10 2.37 -1.92
N LEU A 60 -1.06 3.69 -1.70
CA LEU A 60 -1.67 4.66 -2.63
C LEU A 60 -1.03 4.62 -4.02
N LEU A 61 0.29 4.44 -4.12
CA LEU A 61 0.99 4.26 -5.38
C LEU A 61 0.48 3.00 -6.11
N THR A 62 0.34 1.89 -5.38
CA THR A 62 -0.20 0.62 -5.91
C THR A 62 -1.63 0.81 -6.41
N ILE A 63 -2.51 1.43 -5.61
CA ILE A 63 -3.90 1.71 -5.98
C ILE A 63 -3.96 2.56 -7.25
N LYS A 64 -3.17 3.63 -7.34
CA LYS A 64 -3.18 4.51 -8.52
C LYS A 64 -2.75 3.80 -9.81
N ILE A 65 -1.76 2.90 -9.71
CA ILE A 65 -1.34 2.07 -10.86
C ILE A 65 -2.45 1.09 -11.27
N LEU A 66 -3.13 0.47 -10.31
CA LEU A 66 -4.20 -0.49 -10.57
C LEU A 66 -5.50 0.17 -11.06
N GLU A 67 -5.81 1.37 -10.58
CA GLU A 67 -6.91 2.21 -11.09
C GLU A 67 -6.71 2.52 -12.58
N GLU A 68 -5.50 2.93 -12.99
CA GLU A 68 -5.19 3.19 -14.40
C GLU A 68 -5.29 1.92 -15.26
N LYS A 69 -4.90 0.77 -14.70
CA LYS A 69 -5.11 -0.55 -15.33
C LYS A 69 -6.57 -1.02 -15.32
N LYS A 70 -7.50 -0.24 -14.75
CA LYS A 70 -8.93 -0.58 -14.58
C LYS A 70 -9.18 -1.87 -13.80
N LEU A 71 -8.25 -2.21 -12.89
CA LEU A 71 -8.34 -3.38 -12.01
C LEU A 71 -8.99 -3.06 -10.67
N ILE A 72 -9.23 -1.78 -10.37
CA ILE A 72 -9.92 -1.34 -9.16
C ILE A 72 -11.23 -0.65 -9.56
N ASN A 73 -12.32 -1.10 -8.94
CA ASN A 73 -13.61 -0.45 -9.10
C ASN A 73 -13.69 0.80 -8.19
N LEU A 74 -14.18 1.91 -8.74
CA LEU A 74 -14.29 3.18 -8.01
C LEU A 74 -15.23 3.11 -6.80
N GLU A 75 -16.34 2.39 -6.89
CA GLU A 75 -17.29 2.20 -5.78
C GLU A 75 -16.64 1.39 -4.65
N GLU A 76 -15.88 0.35 -5.00
CA GLU A 76 -15.13 -0.46 -4.04
C GLU A 76 -14.02 0.37 -3.37
N TRP A 77 -13.32 1.22 -4.13
CA TRP A 77 -12.32 2.15 -3.59
C TRP A 77 -12.93 3.17 -2.63
N LEU A 78 -14.02 3.83 -3.02
CA LEU A 78 -14.73 4.77 -2.15
C LEU A 78 -15.27 4.08 -0.90
N TYR A 79 -15.77 2.84 -1.05
CA TYR A 79 -16.16 2.03 0.09
C TYR A 79 -14.98 1.81 1.03
N LEU A 80 -13.78 1.44 0.56
CA LEU A 80 -12.60 1.26 1.42
C LEU A 80 -12.23 2.53 2.20
N LEU A 81 -12.42 3.71 1.61
CA LEU A 81 -12.10 4.99 2.26
C LEU A 81 -13.15 5.40 3.29
N SER A 82 -14.42 5.37 2.92
CA SER A 82 -15.51 6.00 3.70
C SER A 82 -16.45 5.01 4.37
N GLY A 83 -16.39 3.74 3.99
CA GLY A 83 -17.37 2.71 4.40
C GLY A 83 -18.65 2.80 3.59
N GLY A 84 -19.61 1.93 3.92
CA GLY A 84 -20.94 1.93 3.32
C GLY A 84 -21.99 2.49 4.27
N SER A 85 -23.04 3.07 3.69
CA SER A 85 -24.24 3.52 4.42
C SER A 85 -25.49 2.70 4.08
N VAL A 86 -25.51 2.11 2.88
CA VAL A 86 -26.67 1.37 2.37
C VAL A 86 -26.64 -0.07 2.86
N ARG A 87 -27.70 -0.51 3.53
CA ARG A 87 -27.92 -1.91 3.88
C ARG A 87 -28.94 -2.50 2.91
N LYS A 88 -28.52 -3.54 2.18
CA LYS A 88 -29.41 -4.24 1.25
C LYS A 88 -30.40 -5.15 1.97
N GLN A 89 -29.97 -5.73 3.09
CA GLN A 89 -30.73 -6.68 3.88
C GLN A 89 -30.54 -6.40 5.38
N GLU A 90 -31.59 -6.57 6.15
CA GLU A 90 -31.52 -6.57 7.61
C GLU A 90 -31.52 -8.00 8.12
N ILE A 91 -30.35 -8.63 8.12
CA ILE A 91 -30.17 -9.97 8.69
C ILE A 91 -29.72 -9.79 10.13
N LEU A 92 -30.34 -10.51 11.06
CA LEU A 92 -29.89 -10.54 12.45
C LEU A 92 -28.51 -11.16 12.56
N ASN A 93 -27.70 -10.60 13.46
CA ASN A 93 -26.36 -11.08 13.75
C ASN A 93 -26.41 -12.58 14.13
N PRO A 94 -25.74 -13.46 13.37
CA PRO A 94 -25.84 -14.90 13.58
C PRO A 94 -25.02 -15.41 14.76
N ALA A 95 -24.04 -14.65 15.25
CA ALA A 95 -23.20 -15.05 16.38
C ALA A 95 -22.78 -13.83 17.24
N PRO A 96 -23.69 -13.27 18.05
CA PRO A 96 -23.41 -12.10 18.89
C PRO A 96 -22.28 -12.29 19.90
N GLU A 97 -21.88 -13.54 20.19
CA GLU A 97 -20.82 -13.86 21.15
C GLU A 97 -19.43 -13.39 20.70
N TRP A 98 -19.18 -13.31 19.40
CA TRP A 98 -17.88 -12.87 18.85
C TRP A 98 -18.01 -11.87 17.70
N ILE A 99 -19.18 -11.80 17.04
CA ILE A 99 -19.47 -10.79 16.03
C ILE A 99 -20.06 -9.56 16.71
N SER A 100 -19.32 -8.45 16.74
CA SER A 100 -19.88 -7.17 17.20
C SER A 100 -20.93 -6.62 16.22
N ASP A 101 -21.91 -5.87 16.73
CA ASP A 101 -22.95 -5.25 15.89
C ASP A 101 -22.36 -4.28 14.86
N ARG A 102 -21.24 -3.64 15.19
CA ARG A 102 -20.49 -2.79 14.25
C ARG A 102 -19.94 -3.61 13.08
N MET A 103 -19.20 -4.68 13.37
CA MET A 103 -18.67 -5.58 12.34
C MET A 103 -19.78 -6.16 11.47
N TRP A 104 -20.88 -6.58 12.08
CA TRP A 104 -22.01 -7.11 11.33
C TRP A 104 -22.67 -6.04 10.45
N GLY A 105 -22.85 -4.83 10.99
CA GLY A 105 -23.33 -3.67 10.22
C GLY A 105 -22.45 -3.36 9.02
N ASP A 106 -21.13 -3.39 9.18
CA ASP A 106 -20.17 -3.19 8.09
C ASP A 106 -20.30 -4.30 7.04
N LEU A 107 -20.41 -5.57 7.44
CA LEU A 107 -20.64 -6.69 6.49
C LEU A 107 -21.98 -6.58 5.74
N LEU A 108 -23.04 -6.09 6.39
CA LEU A 108 -24.33 -5.85 5.73
C LEU A 108 -24.28 -4.70 4.72
N THR A 109 -23.45 -3.69 4.96
CA THR A 109 -23.24 -2.62 3.96
C THR A 109 -22.31 -3.07 2.84
N LEU A 110 -21.37 -3.99 3.12
CA LEU A 110 -20.52 -4.60 2.10
C LEU A 110 -21.36 -5.41 1.09
N ASP A 111 -22.44 -6.07 1.53
CA ASP A 111 -23.41 -6.81 0.68
C ASP A 111 -24.06 -5.95 -0.41
N ALA A 112 -24.08 -4.62 -0.24
CA ALA A 112 -24.61 -3.71 -1.25
C ALA A 112 -23.74 -3.65 -2.51
N LEU A 113 -22.44 -3.97 -2.40
CA LEU A 113 -21.54 -4.02 -3.55
C LEU A 113 -21.83 -5.26 -4.42
N PRO A 114 -21.84 -5.13 -5.76
CA PRO A 114 -22.22 -6.22 -6.67
C PRO A 114 -21.42 -7.51 -6.46
N ASN A 115 -20.12 -7.38 -6.18
CA ASN A 115 -19.22 -8.52 -6.00
C ASN A 115 -19.42 -9.25 -4.67
N PHE A 116 -20.04 -8.59 -3.67
CA PHE A 116 -20.24 -9.11 -2.32
C PHE A 116 -21.68 -9.55 -2.02
N ASN A 117 -22.56 -9.50 -3.02
CA ASN A 117 -23.95 -9.90 -2.90
C ASN A 117 -24.10 -11.36 -2.41
N GLY A 118 -24.77 -11.53 -1.28
CA GLY A 118 -25.00 -12.80 -0.60
C GLY A 118 -23.98 -13.15 0.48
N LEU A 119 -22.99 -12.30 0.76
CA LEU A 119 -21.92 -12.59 1.72
C LEU A 119 -22.46 -12.81 3.16
N PRO A 120 -23.33 -11.95 3.73
CA PRO A 120 -23.82 -12.15 5.10
C PRO A 120 -24.59 -13.46 5.27
N VAL A 121 -25.38 -13.86 4.25
CA VAL A 121 -26.09 -15.14 4.24
C VAL A 121 -25.11 -16.32 4.24
N PHE A 122 -24.01 -16.20 3.50
CA PHE A 122 -22.97 -17.22 3.45
C PHE A 122 -22.20 -17.35 4.78
N ILE A 123 -21.89 -16.23 5.43
CA ILE A 123 -21.25 -16.21 6.76
C ILE A 123 -22.12 -16.94 7.78
N LYS A 124 -23.43 -16.64 7.80
CA LYS A 124 -24.40 -17.29 8.69
C LYS A 124 -24.45 -18.82 8.52
N LYS A 125 -24.26 -19.33 7.30
CA LYS A 125 -24.21 -20.78 7.04
C LYS A 125 -22.89 -21.44 7.42
N ASN A 126 -21.79 -20.68 7.47
CA ASN A 126 -20.43 -21.22 7.63
C ASN A 126 -19.71 -20.63 8.85
N LEU A 127 -20.43 -20.39 9.96
CA LEU A 127 -19.90 -19.71 11.14
C LEU A 127 -18.60 -20.31 11.69
N ASN A 128 -18.46 -21.63 11.69
CA ASN A 128 -17.25 -22.30 12.19
C ASN A 128 -15.99 -21.90 11.39
N HIS A 129 -16.11 -21.75 10.07
CA HIS A 129 -15.00 -21.35 9.20
C HIS A 129 -14.60 -19.89 9.47
N PHE A 130 -15.59 -19.00 9.52
CA PHE A 130 -15.35 -17.59 9.77
C PHE A 130 -14.84 -17.34 11.19
N LYS A 131 -15.29 -18.13 12.18
CA LYS A 131 -14.74 -18.11 13.53
C LYS A 131 -13.27 -18.52 13.54
N ALA A 132 -12.88 -19.57 12.82
CA ALA A 132 -11.47 -19.94 12.70
C ALA A 132 -10.60 -18.84 12.07
N ILE A 133 -11.13 -18.11 11.08
CA ILE A 133 -10.45 -16.93 10.52
C ILE A 133 -10.38 -15.81 11.58
N PHE A 134 -11.48 -15.55 12.28
CA PHE A 134 -11.57 -14.51 13.29
C PHE A 134 -10.60 -14.75 14.45
N ASP A 135 -10.43 -15.99 14.88
CA ASP A 135 -9.54 -16.38 15.98
C ASP A 135 -8.07 -16.46 15.54
N SER A 136 -7.79 -16.44 14.23
CA SER A 136 -6.43 -16.51 13.70
C SER A 136 -5.62 -15.23 13.99
N PRO A 137 -4.31 -15.35 14.28
CA PRO A 137 -3.41 -14.20 14.33
C PRO A 137 -3.17 -13.58 12.95
N GLU A 138 -3.30 -14.35 11.87
CA GLU A 138 -3.03 -13.95 10.49
C GLU A 138 -4.24 -14.16 9.56
N PRO A 139 -5.39 -13.50 9.84
CA PRO A 139 -6.62 -13.70 9.07
C PRO A 139 -6.49 -13.30 7.60
N HIS A 140 -5.60 -12.34 7.30
CA HIS A 140 -5.35 -11.81 5.96
C HIS A 140 -4.70 -12.83 5.00
N ARG A 141 -4.09 -13.91 5.53
CA ARG A 141 -3.45 -14.97 4.74
C ARG A 141 -4.30 -16.22 4.63
N LEU A 142 -5.39 -16.32 5.39
CA LEU A 142 -6.28 -17.47 5.35
C LEU A 142 -7.25 -17.36 4.18
N PRO A 143 -7.41 -18.42 3.38
CA PRO A 143 -8.37 -18.42 2.29
C PRO A 143 -9.80 -18.40 2.82
N LEU A 144 -10.67 -17.66 2.11
CA LEU A 144 -12.11 -17.77 2.32
C LEU A 144 -12.61 -19.09 1.74
N LYS A 145 -13.69 -19.61 2.32
CA LYS A 145 -14.34 -20.81 1.80
C LYS A 145 -15.00 -20.51 0.45
N GLU A 146 -14.95 -21.48 -0.47
CA GLU A 146 -15.63 -21.38 -1.75
C GLU A 146 -17.14 -21.08 -1.60
N PRO A 147 -17.72 -20.20 -2.44
CA PRO A 147 -17.14 -19.64 -3.68
C PRO A 147 -16.33 -18.34 -3.50
N TRP A 148 -16.21 -17.83 -2.27
CA TRP A 148 -15.61 -16.50 -2.02
C TRP A 148 -14.08 -16.51 -2.11
N GLY A 149 -13.46 -17.67 -1.93
CA GLY A 149 -12.02 -17.87 -2.12
C GLY A 149 -11.62 -17.54 -3.55
N GLU A 150 -12.22 -18.20 -4.54
CA GLU A 150 -11.92 -17.95 -5.95
C GLU A 150 -12.54 -16.67 -6.49
N ARG A 151 -13.73 -16.28 -6.02
CA ARG A 151 -14.45 -15.13 -6.57
C ARG A 151 -13.82 -13.78 -6.22
N LEU A 152 -13.25 -13.63 -5.02
CA LEU A 152 -12.73 -12.34 -4.56
C LEU A 152 -11.27 -12.16 -4.95
N ASP A 153 -11.00 -11.05 -5.64
CA ASP A 153 -9.64 -10.62 -5.93
C ASP A 153 -8.90 -10.09 -4.68
N SER A 154 -7.62 -9.77 -4.84
CA SER A 154 -6.76 -9.26 -3.76
C SER A 154 -7.28 -7.97 -3.11
N PHE A 155 -7.94 -7.08 -3.85
CA PHE A 155 -8.47 -5.82 -3.34
C PHE A 155 -9.80 -6.04 -2.61
N GLN A 156 -10.66 -6.88 -3.14
CA GLN A 156 -11.93 -7.27 -2.54
C GLN A 156 -11.72 -8.04 -1.23
N ARG A 157 -10.67 -8.86 -1.13
CA ARG A 157 -10.27 -9.48 0.13
C ARG A 157 -9.87 -8.46 1.19
N LEU A 158 -9.23 -7.35 0.79
CA LEU A 158 -8.90 -6.25 1.71
C LEU A 158 -10.17 -5.55 2.24
N LEU A 159 -11.17 -5.34 1.38
CA LEU A 159 -12.49 -4.81 1.75
C LEU A 159 -13.20 -5.69 2.76
N PHE A 160 -13.26 -7.00 2.50
CA PHE A 160 -13.80 -7.97 3.44
C PHE A 160 -13.07 -7.91 4.79
N LEU A 161 -11.74 -7.90 4.78
CA LEU A 161 -10.94 -7.88 6.00
C LEU A 161 -11.14 -6.57 6.78
N ARG A 162 -11.32 -5.44 6.11
CA ARG A 162 -11.63 -4.16 6.78
C ARG A 162 -12.90 -4.24 7.60
N CYS A 163 -13.94 -4.91 7.10
CA CYS A 163 -15.17 -5.13 7.85
C CYS A 163 -14.97 -6.17 8.97
N PHE A 164 -14.23 -7.24 8.69
CA PHE A 164 -14.16 -8.43 9.56
C PHE A 164 -13.08 -8.39 10.65
N ARG A 165 -11.87 -7.94 10.31
CA ARG A 165 -10.70 -7.84 11.19
C ARG A 165 -9.94 -6.53 10.89
N PRO A 166 -10.51 -5.36 11.25
CA PRO A 166 -9.91 -4.06 10.94
C PRO A 166 -8.51 -3.87 11.53
N ASP A 167 -8.19 -4.56 12.62
CA ASP A 167 -6.87 -4.57 13.26
C ASP A 167 -5.76 -5.15 12.38
N ARG A 168 -6.11 -5.99 11.39
CA ARG A 168 -5.15 -6.65 10.48
C ARG A 168 -5.13 -6.06 9.07
N VAL A 169 -5.85 -4.97 8.83
CA VAL A 169 -5.87 -4.30 7.52
C VAL A 169 -4.47 -3.81 7.14
N THR A 170 -3.70 -3.27 8.09
CA THR A 170 -2.33 -2.82 7.82
C THR A 170 -1.43 -3.96 7.31
N ASN A 171 -1.55 -5.16 7.87
CA ASN A 171 -0.81 -6.33 7.39
C ASN A 171 -1.28 -6.78 6.00
N ALA A 172 -2.59 -6.77 5.78
CA ALA A 172 -3.14 -7.07 4.45
C ALA A 172 -2.73 -6.04 3.38
N MET A 173 -2.58 -4.76 3.75
CA MET A 173 -2.03 -3.74 2.85
C MET A 173 -0.57 -4.03 2.49
N GLN A 174 0.24 -4.53 3.43
CA GLN A 174 1.62 -4.95 3.14
C GLN A 174 1.65 -6.10 2.13
N ASP A 175 0.88 -7.15 2.40
CA ASP A 175 0.78 -8.31 1.50
C ASP A 175 0.23 -7.90 0.11
N PHE A 176 -0.74 -6.97 0.07
CA PHE A 176 -1.29 -6.42 -1.17
C PHE A 176 -0.24 -5.68 -2.00
N VAL A 177 0.52 -4.77 -1.37
CA VAL A 177 1.61 -4.05 -2.04
C VAL A 177 2.69 -5.01 -2.52
N ALA A 178 3.10 -5.95 -1.67
CA ALA A 178 4.12 -6.95 -2.01
C ALA A 178 3.69 -7.82 -3.21
N HIS A 179 2.41 -8.18 -3.29
CA HIS A 179 1.86 -8.94 -4.40
C HIS A 179 1.90 -8.18 -5.74
N HIS A 180 1.60 -6.87 -5.73
CA HIS A 180 1.44 -6.08 -6.97
C HIS A 180 2.70 -5.34 -7.42
N LEU A 181 3.48 -4.78 -6.49
CA LEU A 181 4.69 -4.02 -6.79
C LEU A 181 5.98 -4.74 -6.37
N GLY A 182 5.88 -5.75 -5.50
CA GLY A 182 7.02 -6.51 -4.99
C GLY A 182 7.43 -6.13 -3.57
N GLN A 183 8.18 -7.04 -2.94
CA GLN A 183 8.61 -6.92 -1.54
C GLN A 183 9.43 -5.65 -1.25
N SER A 184 10.19 -5.17 -2.23
CA SER A 184 11.02 -3.97 -2.11
C SER A 184 10.24 -2.68 -1.80
N PHE A 185 8.93 -2.65 -2.06
CA PHE A 185 8.03 -1.52 -1.80
C PHE A 185 7.49 -1.47 -0.35
N ILE A 186 7.81 -2.46 0.48
CA ILE A 186 7.47 -2.50 1.91
C ILE A 186 8.68 -2.68 2.82
N GLU A 187 9.87 -2.84 2.25
CA GLU A 187 11.11 -2.99 3.00
C GLU A 187 11.72 -1.62 3.39
N PRO A 188 12.33 -1.52 4.59
CA PRO A 188 13.04 -0.32 5.00
C PRO A 188 14.20 -0.02 4.04
N GLN A 189 14.15 1.15 3.39
CA GLN A 189 15.23 1.61 2.53
C GLN A 189 16.32 2.26 3.38
N THR A 190 17.57 1.83 3.21
CA THR A 190 18.73 2.49 3.83
C THR A 190 19.04 3.79 3.10
N THR A 191 19.15 4.87 3.85
CA THR A 191 19.52 6.18 3.33
C THR A 191 21.03 6.21 3.05
N ASN A 192 21.42 6.40 1.79
CA ASN A 192 22.83 6.55 1.39
C ASN A 192 23.15 8.02 1.12
N LEU A 193 24.01 8.62 1.95
CA LEU A 193 24.43 10.02 1.81
C LEU A 193 25.14 10.30 0.48
N LYS A 194 25.88 9.33 -0.09
CA LYS A 194 26.53 9.47 -1.41
C LYS A 194 25.52 9.67 -2.52
N GLU A 195 24.44 8.89 -2.52
CA GLU A 195 23.37 9.00 -3.51
C GLU A 195 22.65 10.35 -3.38
N ILE A 196 22.30 10.75 -2.15
CA ILE A 196 21.61 12.02 -1.91
C ILE A 196 22.50 13.21 -2.32
N PHE A 197 23.79 13.16 -2.01
CA PHE A 197 24.72 14.22 -2.38
C PHE A 197 24.89 14.34 -3.90
N ALA A 198 24.96 13.22 -4.62
CA ALA A 198 25.02 13.22 -6.08
C ALA A 198 23.76 13.83 -6.74
N GLU A 199 22.61 13.78 -6.06
CA GLU A 199 21.36 14.39 -6.49
C GLU A 199 21.22 15.87 -6.05
N SER A 200 22.12 16.36 -5.21
CA SER A 200 22.10 17.74 -4.68
C SER A 200 22.88 18.71 -5.57
N SER A 201 22.59 20.00 -5.42
CA SER A 201 23.31 21.07 -6.14
C SER A 201 23.41 22.33 -5.29
N SER A 202 24.17 23.33 -5.74
CA SER A 202 24.27 24.63 -5.05
C SER A 202 22.92 25.35 -4.92
N THR A 203 21.94 25.01 -5.74
CA THR A 203 20.57 25.54 -5.70
C THR A 203 19.57 24.58 -5.07
N THR A 204 19.96 23.32 -4.83
CA THR A 204 19.11 22.27 -4.24
C THR A 204 19.78 21.72 -2.98
N PRO A 205 19.59 22.39 -1.82
CA PRO A 205 20.23 22.00 -0.57
C PRO A 205 19.61 20.71 0.01
N ILE A 206 20.42 19.97 0.77
CA ILE A 206 19.96 18.80 1.53
C ILE A 206 19.45 19.27 2.89
N ILE A 207 18.23 18.88 3.23
CA ILE A 207 17.59 19.21 4.50
C ILE A 207 17.40 17.94 5.33
N PHE A 208 17.89 17.95 6.57
CA PHE A 208 17.70 16.88 7.52
C PHE A 208 16.49 17.17 8.42
N ILE A 209 15.49 16.29 8.40
CA ILE A 209 14.34 16.35 9.30
C ILE A 209 14.61 15.38 10.45
N LEU A 210 14.87 15.93 11.63
CA LEU A 210 15.29 15.17 12.80
C LEU A 210 14.13 14.89 13.74
N SER A 211 14.14 13.70 14.34
CA SER A 211 13.31 13.41 15.51
C SER A 211 14.06 13.89 16.77
N GLN A 212 13.34 14.06 17.88
CA GLN A 212 14.00 14.38 19.15
C GLN A 212 15.00 13.29 19.50
N GLY A 213 16.24 13.68 19.84
CA GLY A 213 17.30 12.77 20.24
C GLY A 213 18.13 12.16 19.10
N THR A 214 17.90 12.55 17.84
CA THR A 214 18.73 12.13 16.69
C THR A 214 19.60 13.29 16.21
N ASP A 215 20.91 13.06 16.04
CA ASP A 215 21.88 14.01 15.47
C ASP A 215 22.66 13.37 14.31
N PRO A 216 22.53 13.87 13.06
CA PRO A 216 23.20 13.32 11.89
C PRO A 216 24.66 13.78 11.76
N ALA A 217 25.16 14.66 12.65
CA ALA A 217 26.46 15.30 12.50
C ALA A 217 27.61 14.29 12.34
N SER A 218 27.66 13.24 13.18
CA SER A 218 28.68 12.19 13.08
C SER A 218 28.72 11.52 11.70
N ASP A 219 27.56 11.20 11.14
CA ASP A 219 27.49 10.54 9.82
C ASP A 219 27.85 11.50 8.69
N LEU A 220 27.53 12.79 8.85
CA LEU A 220 27.92 13.83 7.91
C LEU A 220 29.43 14.07 7.91
N TYR A 221 30.08 14.09 9.08
CA TYR A 221 31.53 14.23 9.19
C TYR A 221 32.26 13.04 8.57
N LYS A 222 31.82 11.80 8.86
CA LYS A 222 32.36 10.60 8.21
C LYS A 222 32.22 10.68 6.69
N PHE A 223 31.06 11.13 6.20
CA PHE A 223 30.84 11.31 4.76
C PHE A 223 31.77 12.38 4.16
N ALA A 224 32.01 13.49 4.86
CA ALA A 224 32.92 14.54 4.42
C ALA A 224 34.38 14.04 4.32
N GLU A 225 34.83 13.26 5.31
CA GLU A 225 36.14 12.60 5.29
C GLU A 225 36.25 11.64 4.09
N GLU A 226 35.24 10.79 3.87
CA GLU A 226 35.20 9.85 2.73
C GLU A 226 35.26 10.55 1.37
N MET A 227 34.67 11.75 1.25
CA MET A 227 34.67 12.54 0.02
C MET A 227 35.88 13.48 -0.10
N ASN A 228 36.78 13.50 0.89
CA ASN A 228 37.92 14.40 1.01
C ASN A 228 37.54 15.89 0.99
N PHE A 229 36.44 16.25 1.67
CA PHE A 229 35.98 17.63 1.79
C PHE A 229 36.54 18.37 3.02
N GLY A 230 37.17 17.66 3.96
CA GLY A 230 37.82 18.25 5.13
C GLY A 230 37.99 17.25 6.26
#